data_AF-A0A3D8KZY2-F1
#
_entry.id   AF-A0A3D8KZY2-F1
#
_cell.length_a   1.000
_cell.length_b   1.000
_cell.length_c   1.000
_cell.angle_alpha   90.00
_cell.angle_beta   90.00
_cell.angle_gamma   90.00
#
_symmetry.space_group_name_H-M   'P 1'
#
loop_
_entity.id
_entity.type
_entity.pdbx_description
1 polymer ?
#
loop_
_entity_poly.entity_id
_entity_poly.type
_entity_poly.pdbx_seq_one_letter_code
_entity_poly.pdbx_strand_id
1 'polypeptide(L)' 'MADKAHPRFVTPYKYAQLCGVSDSAIYGRIERGALEVVEEQTLNGATKRYIDTDKFPPSRLNDYPIEYKGKKKKK' A
#
# COMPACT_ATOMS: atom_id res chain seq x y z
N MET A 1 13.52 -18.31 17.84
CA MET A 1 12.27 -17.52 17.70
C MET A 1 12.01 -17.38 16.22
N ALA A 2 10.83 -17.80 15.74
CA ALA A 2 10.52 -17.86 14.31
C ALA A 2 10.51 -16.44 13.72
N ASP A 3 11.54 -16.13 12.93
CA ASP A 3 11.59 -14.98 12.04
C ASP A 3 10.39 -15.11 11.08
N LYS A 4 9.33 -14.35 11.37
CA LYS A 4 8.19 -14.26 10.47
C LYS A 4 8.70 -13.48 9.27
N ALA A 5 9.22 -14.21 8.29
CA ALA A 5 9.52 -13.69 6.97
C ALA A 5 8.23 -13.09 6.39
N HIS A 6 8.01 -11.80 6.66
CA HIS A 6 7.03 -11.04 5.92
C HIS A 6 7.51 -11.06 4.47
N PRO A 7 6.66 -11.43 3.51
CA PRO A 7 7.07 -11.41 2.11
C PRO A 7 7.56 -9.99 1.80
N ARG A 8 8.84 -9.87 1.41
CA ARG A 8 9.52 -8.58 1.23
C ARG A 8 8.70 -7.63 0.36
N PHE A 9 8.02 -8.22 -0.62
CA PHE A 9 7.08 -7.58 -1.52
C PHE A 9 5.64 -8.01 -1.20
N VAL A 10 4.77 -7.05 -0.95
CA VAL A 10 3.33 -7.30 -0.70
C VAL A 10 2.47 -6.57 -1.70
N THR A 11 1.28 -7.07 -1.99
CA THR A 11 0.34 -6.32 -2.83
C THR A 11 -0.16 -5.04 -2.13
N PRO A 12 -0.56 -3.99 -2.86
CA PRO A 12 -1.16 -2.78 -2.30
C PRO A 12 -2.30 -3.05 -1.33
N TYR A 13 -3.12 -4.04 -1.67
CA TYR A 13 -4.22 -4.48 -0.83
C TYR A 13 -3.73 -5.06 0.50
N LYS A 14 -2.72 -5.94 0.46
CA LYS A 14 -2.15 -6.53 1.67
C LYS A 14 -1.41 -5.49 2.51
N TYR A 15 -0.70 -4.56 1.86
CA TYR A 15 -0.03 -3.44 2.51
C TYR A 15 -1.01 -2.53 3.26
N ALA A 16 -2.17 -2.24 2.66
CA ALA A 16 -3.24 -1.47 3.28
C ALA A 16 -3.76 -2.16 4.56
N GLN A 17 -3.98 -3.47 4.51
CA GLN A 17 -4.37 -4.27 5.68
C GLN A 17 -3.31 -4.26 6.80
N LEU A 18 -2.03 -4.34 6.44
CA LEU A 18 -0.92 -4.30 7.42
C LEU A 18 -0.81 -2.92 8.09
N CYS A 19 -0.96 -1.85 7.31
CA CYS A 19 -0.97 -0.48 7.79
C CYS A 19 -2.26 -0.10 8.54
N GLY A 20 -3.36 -0.84 8.36
CA GLY A 20 -4.67 -0.49 8.91
C GLY A 20 -5.36 0.68 8.20
N VAL A 21 -5.03 0.90 6.92
CA VAL A 21 -5.59 1.99 6.10
C VAL A 21 -6.43 1.43 4.94
N SER A 22 -7.27 2.26 4.34
CA SER A 22 -8.04 1.89 3.14
C SER A 22 -7.13 1.72 1.92
N ASP A 23 -7.52 0.82 1.00
CA ASP A 23 -6.83 0.60 -0.29
C ASP A 23 -6.68 1.91 -1.07
N SER A 24 -7.71 2.75 -1.05
CA SER A 24 -7.74 4.01 -1.81
C SER A 24 -6.71 5.02 -1.27
N ALA A 25 -6.39 4.95 0.02
CA ALA A 25 -5.35 5.78 0.62
C ALA A 25 -3.95 5.35 0.16
N ILE A 26 -3.73 4.04 -0.01
CA ILE A 26 -2.48 3.51 -0.57
C ILE A 26 -2.35 3.90 -2.04
N TYR A 27 -3.41 3.75 -2.84
CA TYR A 27 -3.39 4.22 -4.24
C TYR A 27 -3.12 5.72 -4.35
N GLY A 28 -3.73 6.54 -3.50
CA GLY A 28 -3.45 7.98 -3.46
C GLY A 28 -1.99 8.30 -3.06
N ARG A 29 -1.32 7.45 -2.27
CA ARG A 29 0.11 7.61 -1.95
C ARG A 29 1.00 7.23 -3.13
N ILE A 30 0.61 6.19 -3.88
CA ILE A 30 1.30 5.77 -5.10
C ILE A 30 1.21 6.89 -6.15
N GLU A 31 0.03 7.46 -6.38
CA GLU A 31 -0.16 8.57 -7.33
C GLU A 31 0.61 9.83 -6.93
N ARG A 32 0.78 10.07 -5.63
CA ARG A 32 1.59 11.18 -5.10
C ARG A 32 3.10 10.92 -5.12
N GLY A 33 3.55 9.72 -5.51
CA GLY A 33 4.95 9.31 -5.48
C GLY A 33 5.51 9.10 -4.07
N ALA A 34 4.65 9.05 -3.04
CA ALA A 34 5.05 8.81 -1.65
C ALA A 34 5.27 7.31 -1.35
N LEU A 35 4.80 6.43 -2.23
CA LEU A 35 4.98 4.99 -2.13
C LEU A 35 5.46 4.44 -3.48
N GLU A 36 6.55 3.70 -3.48
CA GLU A 36 7.08 3.06 -4.67
C GLU A 36 6.40 1.70 -4.88
N VAL A 37 5.96 1.44 -6.10
CA VAL A 37 5.40 0.15 -6.50
C VAL A 37 6.24 -0.49 -7.58
N VAL A 38 6.55 -1.76 -7.38
CA VAL A 38 7.16 -2.63 -8.38
C VAL A 38 6.04 -3.26 -9.18
N GLU A 39 6.02 -3.01 -10.48
CA GLU A 39 5.08 -3.65 -11.41
C GLU A 39 5.75 -4.87 -12.03
N GLU A 40 5.28 -6.06 -11.68
CA GLU A 40 5.70 -7.30 -12.33
C GLU A 40 4.64 -7.75 -13.33
N GLN A 41 5.05 -7.97 -14.57
CA GLN A 41 4.22 -8.67 -15.54
C GLN A 41 4.30 -10.16 -15.27
N THR A 42 3.15 -10.74 -14.90
CA THR A 42 3.05 -12.19 -14.75
C THR A 42 3.02 -12.85 -16.13
N LEU A 43 3.43 -14.12 -16.19
CA LEU A 43 3.38 -14.95 -17.41
C LEU A 43 1.99 -15.01 -18.07
N ASN A 44 0.92 -14.72 -17.32
CA ASN A 44 -0.45 -14.64 -17.82
C ASN A 44 -0.80 -13.27 -18.45
N GLY A 45 0.16 -12.36 -18.61
CA GLY A 45 -0.08 -11.00 -19.13
C GLY A 45 -0.76 -10.05 -18.13
N ALA A 46 -1.04 -10.50 -16.90
CA ALA A 46 -1.57 -9.66 -15.85
C ALA A 46 -0.44 -8.89 -15.17
N THR A 47 -0.56 -7.56 -15.09
CA THR A 47 0.34 -6.70 -14.31
C THR A 47 -0.04 -6.75 -12.84
N LYS A 48 0.86 -7.28 -12.00
CA LYS A 48 0.70 -7.22 -10.54
C LYS A 48 1.60 -6.14 -9.98
N ARG A 49 1.04 -5.36 -9.06
CA ARG A 49 1.75 -4.32 -8.32
C ARG A 49 2.15 -4.86 -6.96
N TYR A 50 3.37 -4.59 -6.57
CA TYR A 50 3.92 -4.95 -5.27
C TYR A 50 4.59 -3.74 -4.62
N ILE A 51 4.58 -3.71 -3.30
CA ILE A 51 5.19 -2.68 -2.46
C ILE A 51 6.27 -3.36 -1.65
N ASP A 52 7.45 -2.75 -1.62
CA ASP A 52 8.56 -3.22 -0.81
C ASP A 52 8.35 -2.79 0.65
N THR A 53 8.14 -3.78 1.52
CA THR A 53 7.93 -3.58 2.97
C THR A 53 9.22 -3.32 3.74
N ASP A 54 10.39 -3.57 3.14
CA ASP A 54 11.68 -3.27 3.75
C ASP A 54 11.98 -1.76 3.60
N LYS A 55 11.73 -1.23 2.40
CA LYS A 55 11.86 0.20 2.09
C LYS A 55 10.76 1.04 2.73
N PHE A 56 9.54 0.50 2.78
CA PHE A 56 8.39 1.14 3.42
C PHE A 56 7.84 0.22 4.52
N PRO A 57 8.41 0.26 5.74
CA PRO A 57 7.96 -0.58 6.83
C PRO A 57 6.48 -0.29 7.11
N PRO A 58 5.62 -1.32 7.17
CA PRO A 58 4.21 -1.16 7.49
C PRO A 58 4.07 -0.84 8.99
N SER A 59 4.34 0.39 9.36
CA SER A 59 4.02 0.91 10.67
C SER A 59 2.50 1.05 10.78
N ARG A 60 1.89 0.33 11.72
CA ARG A 60 0.50 0.56 12.16
C ARG A 60 0.41 1.95 12.77
N LEU A 61 0.22 2.95 11.91
CA LEU A 61 0.15 4.34 12.32
C LEU A 61 -1.30 4.72 12.56
N ASN A 62 -1.64 4.75 13.85
CA ASN A 62 -2.63 5.68 14.42
C ASN A 62 -2.17 7.16 14.28
N ASP A 63 -1.12 7.45 13.50
CA ASP A 63 -0.36 8.71 13.50
C ASP A 63 0.08 9.16 12.08
N TYR A 64 -0.51 8.60 11.01
CA TYR A 64 -0.57 9.33 9.74
C TYR A 64 -1.87 10.12 9.72
N PRO A 65 -1.85 11.47 9.74
CA PRO A 65 -3.05 12.25 9.54
C PRO A 65 -3.53 11.98 8.12
N ILE A 66 -4.50 11.07 8.00
CA ILE A 66 -5.29 10.94 6.79
C ILE A 66 -6.18 12.17 6.80
N GLU A 67 -5.68 13.30 6.29
CA GLU A 67 -6.54 14.40 5.87
C GLU A 67 -7.35 13.90 4.68
N TYR A 68 -8.35 13.08 4.97
CA TYR A 68 -9.37 12.68 4.03
C TYR A 68 -10.21 13.94 3.79
N LYS A 69 -9.80 14.76 2.81
CA LYS A 69 -10.70 15.72 2.17
C LYS A 69 -11.74 14.90 1.43
N GLY A 70 -12.74 14.43 2.18
CA GLY A 70 -13.90 13.73 1.64
C GLY A 70 -14.45 14.59 0.51
N LYS A 71 -14.49 14.03 -0.70
CA LYS A 71 -15.15 14.68 -1.82
C LYS A 71 -16.61 14.88 -1.39
N LYS A 72 -16.95 16.12 -1.01
CA LYS A 72 -18.33 16.53 -0.77
C LYS A 72 -19.11 16.15 -2.04
N LYS A 73 -19.97 15.14 -1.95
CA LYS A 73 -20.97 14.90 -2.99
C LYS A 73 -21.79 16.18 -3.12
N LYS A 74 -21.66 16.90 -4.23
CA LYS A 74 -22.63 17.92 -4.61
C LYS A 74 -23.93 17.19 -4.88
N LYS A 75 -24.94 17.50 -4.07
CA LYS A 75 -26.33 17.10 -4.24
C LYS A 75 -26.95 17.90 -5.38
#